data_AF-A0A5B8U8K1-F1
#
_entry.id   AF-A0A5B8U8K1-F1
#
_cell.length_a   1.000
_cell.length_b   1.000
_cell.length_c   1.000
_cell.angle_alpha   90.00
_cell.angle_beta   90.00
_cell.angle_gamma   90.00
#
_symmetry.space_group_name_H-M   'P 1'
#
loop_
_entity.id
_entity.type
_entity.pdbx_description
1 polymer ?
#
loop_
_entity_poly.entity_id
_entity_poly.type
_entity_poly.pdbx_seq_one_letter_code
_entity_poly.pdbx_strand_id
1 'polypeptide(L)'
;MSDRDTPEQGTGTREAQVANLFDLRRIIGGLFLLYGVVLVIVGLGDSGAEISKAAGVHINLIAGLGMLALGALFVAWALLRPLGRQLQEEERKRRAAGGA
;
A
#
# COMPACT_ATOMS: atom_id res chain seq x y z
N MET A 1 -47.19 -16.11 -3.34
CA MET A 1 -45.79 -16.38 -3.71
C MET A 1 -45.21 -15.09 -4.24
N SER A 2 -44.68 -14.23 -3.38
CA SER A 2 -44.07 -12.95 -3.78
C SER A 2 -42.57 -13.14 -3.70
N ASP A 3 -41.99 -13.63 -4.78
CA ASP A 3 -40.55 -13.64 -4.96
C ASP A 3 -40.16 -12.20 -5.28
N ARG A 4 -39.70 -11.49 -4.24
CA ARG A 4 -39.03 -10.21 -4.44
C ARG A 4 -37.58 -10.56 -4.68
N ASP A 5 -37.22 -10.71 -5.94
CA ASP A 5 -35.84 -10.65 -6.39
C ASP A 5 -35.29 -9.28 -6.01
N THR A 6 -34.70 -9.21 -4.82
CA THR A 6 -33.89 -8.07 -4.38
C THR A 6 -32.78 -7.86 -5.41
N PRO A 7 -32.65 -6.68 -6.03
CA PRO A 7 -31.57 -6.43 -6.97
C PRO A 7 -30.24 -6.37 -6.20
N GLU A 8 -29.54 -7.51 -6.15
CA GLU A 8 -28.16 -7.72 -5.68
C GLU A 8 -27.15 -7.01 -6.63
N GLN A 9 -27.38 -5.74 -7.00
CA GLN A 9 -26.61 -5.04 -8.05
C GLN A 9 -25.85 -3.79 -7.55
N GLY A 10 -25.82 -3.52 -6.25
CA GLY A 10 -25.33 -2.24 -5.69
C GLY A 10 -23.91 -2.21 -5.11
N THR A 11 -23.24 -3.34 -4.91
CA THR A 11 -22.04 -3.43 -4.07
C THR A 11 -20.72 -3.48 -4.87
N GLY A 12 -20.63 -4.32 -5.90
CA GLY A 12 -19.36 -4.61 -6.58
C GLY A 12 -18.66 -3.44 -7.28
N THR A 13 -19.41 -2.45 -7.81
CA THR A 13 -18.83 -1.28 -8.49
C THR A 13 -18.25 -0.26 -7.52
N ARG A 14 -18.88 -0.08 -6.35
CA ARG A 14 -18.33 0.76 -5.27
C ARG A 14 -17.07 0.15 -4.70
N GLU A 15 -17.06 -1.16 -4.46
CA GLU A 15 -15.92 -1.88 -3.89
C GLU A 15 -14.67 -1.79 -4.79
N ALA A 16 -14.81 -2.00 -6.11
CA ALA A 16 -13.70 -1.86 -7.06
C ALA A 16 -13.17 -0.42 -7.15
N GLN A 17 -14.06 0.57 -7.07
CA GLN A 17 -13.70 1.99 -7.12
C GLN A 17 -13.00 2.44 -5.83
N VAL A 18 -13.41 1.89 -4.69
CA VAL A 18 -12.76 2.07 -3.38
C VAL A 18 -11.40 1.37 -3.36
N ALA A 19 -11.28 0.14 -3.87
CA ALA A 19 -10.00 -0.57 -3.94
C ALA A 19 -8.94 0.17 -4.78
N ASN A 20 -9.36 0.90 -5.80
CA ASN A 20 -8.49 1.79 -6.56
C ASN A 20 -8.05 3.03 -5.76
N LEU A 21 -8.97 3.62 -4.98
CA LEU A 21 -8.66 4.75 -4.10
C LEU A 21 -7.72 4.35 -2.95
N PHE A 22 -7.79 3.09 -2.54
CA PHE A 22 -6.93 2.47 -1.53
C PHE A 22 -5.94 1.48 -2.17
N ASP A 23 -5.10 1.94 -3.11
CA ASP A 23 -3.98 1.13 -3.62
C ASP A 23 -3.06 0.75 -2.44
N LEU A 24 -3.11 -0.52 -2.07
CA LEU A 24 -2.41 -1.07 -0.92
C LEU A 24 -0.90 -0.76 -0.95
N ARG A 25 -0.30 -0.63 -2.14
CA ARG A 25 1.13 -0.29 -2.29
C ARG A 25 1.46 1.11 -1.78
N ARG A 26 0.53 2.06 -1.93
CA ARG A 26 0.68 3.42 -1.40
C ARG A 26 0.52 3.45 0.11
N ILE A 27 -0.43 2.69 0.64
CA ILE A 27 -0.67 2.58 2.09
C ILE A 27 0.53 1.93 2.77
N ILE A 28 0.95 0.75 2.29
CA ILE A 28 2.10 0.03 2.81
C ILE A 28 3.37 0.87 2.65
N GLY A 29 3.59 1.45 1.46
CA GLY A 29 4.76 2.28 1.19
C GLY A 29 4.82 3.52 2.08
N GLY A 30 3.70 4.22 2.27
CA GLY A 30 3.60 5.37 3.17
C GLY A 30 3.83 4.99 4.64
N LEU A 31 3.32 3.85 5.08
CA LEU A 31 3.54 3.33 6.43
C LEU A 31 5.01 3.01 6.68
N PHE A 32 5.67 2.34 5.73
CA PHE A 32 7.11 2.07 5.79
C PHE A 32 7.94 3.36 5.82
N LEU A 33 7.56 4.37 5.03
CA LEU A 33 8.23 5.67 5.07
C LEU A 33 8.08 6.34 6.44
N LEU A 34 6.87 6.38 6.99
CA LEU A 34 6.61 7.00 8.29
C LEU A 34 7.39 6.31 9.42
N TYR A 35 7.28 4.98 9.53
CA TYR A 35 8.01 4.22 10.55
C TYR A 35 9.53 4.25 10.32
N GLY A 36 9.97 4.22 9.06
CA GLY A 36 11.38 4.33 8.70
C GLY A 36 11.99 5.65 9.18
N VAL A 37 11.30 6.78 9.00
CA VAL A 37 11.74 8.08 9.52
C VAL A 37 11.86 8.05 11.04
N VAL A 38 10.87 7.50 11.75
CA VAL A 38 10.91 7.37 13.21
C VAL A 38 12.14 6.55 13.65
N LEU A 39 12.39 5.40 13.01
CA LEU A 39 13.53 4.55 13.33
C LEU A 39 14.87 5.19 13.01
N VAL A 40 14.96 6.00 11.96
CA VAL A 40 16.18 6.79 11.67
C VAL A 40 16.42 7.82 12.77
N ILE A 41 15.39 8.56 13.18
CA ILE A 41 15.52 9.56 14.28
C ILE A 41 15.95 8.88 15.58
N VAL A 42 15.32 7.76 15.94
CA VAL A 42 15.67 6.97 17.13
C VAL A 42 17.09 6.42 17.01
N GLY A 43 17.46 5.86 15.86
CA GLY A 43 18.77 5.27 15.64
C GLY A 43 19.92 6.28 15.64
N LEU A 44 19.66 7.54 15.26
CA LEU A 44 20.62 8.64 15.41
C LEU A 44 20.84 9.03 16.88
N GLY A 45 19.87 8.77 17.75
CA GLY A 45 19.94 9.00 19.19
C GLY A 45 20.33 7.77 20.02
N ASP A 46 20.70 6.65 19.38
CA ASP A 46 21.05 5.40 20.07
C ASP A 46 22.21 5.66 21.06
N SER A 47 21.96 5.39 22.34
CA SER A 47 22.98 5.49 23.38
C SER A 47 23.93 4.29 23.34
N GLY A 48 25.17 4.44 23.82
CA GLY A 48 26.18 3.36 23.83
C GLY A 48 25.73 2.04 24.47
N ALA A 49 24.79 2.10 25.43
CA ALA A 49 24.16 0.91 26.03
C ALA A 49 23.26 0.13 25.06
N GLU A 50 22.51 0.82 24.20
CA GLU A 50 21.64 0.19 23.18
C GLU A 50 22.47 -0.40 22.03
N ILE A 51 23.51 0.33 21.61
CA ILE A 51 24.49 -0.15 20.62
C ILE A 51 25.20 -1.42 21.12
N SER A 52 25.57 -1.45 22.40
CA SER A 52 26.24 -2.62 23.01
C SER A 52 25.35 -3.85 23.07
N LYS A 53 24.04 -3.68 23.32
CA LYS A 53 23.06 -4.79 23.27
C LYS A 53 22.91 -5.35 21.86
N ALA A 54 23.09 -4.52 20.84
CA ALA A 54 23.05 -4.89 19.43
C ALA A 54 24.43 -5.23 18.85
N ALA A 55 25.38 -5.67 19.68
CA ALA A 55 26.73 -6.09 19.27
C ALA A 55 27.51 -5.01 18.49
N GLY A 56 27.30 -3.73 18.82
CA GLY A 56 27.98 -2.61 18.15
C GLY A 56 27.24 -2.05 16.94
N VAL A 57 26.05 -2.57 16.61
CA VAL A 57 25.31 -2.19 15.40
C VAL A 57 24.13 -1.28 15.74
N HIS A 58 23.98 -0.18 14.99
CA HIS A 58 22.82 0.70 15.07
C HIS A 58 21.60 0.06 14.38
N ILE A 59 20.98 -0.91 15.05
CA ILE A 59 19.90 -1.72 14.47
C ILE A 59 18.70 -0.86 14.06
N ASN A 60 18.35 0.14 14.86
CA ASN A 60 17.28 1.08 14.56
C ASN A 60 17.58 1.86 13.27
N LEU A 61 18.82 2.30 13.08
CA LEU A 61 19.24 3.07 11.92
C LEU A 61 19.23 2.23 10.64
N ILE A 62 19.81 1.02 10.67
CA ILE A 62 19.84 0.13 9.50
C ILE A 62 18.43 -0.33 9.14
N ALA A 63 17.62 -0.73 10.13
CA ALA A 63 16.23 -1.11 9.91
C ALA A 63 15.43 0.05 9.34
N GLY A 64 15.56 1.26 9.91
CA GLY A 64 14.92 2.48 9.42
C GLY A 64 15.30 2.80 7.97
N LEU A 65 16.58 2.77 7.63
CA LEU A 65 17.07 2.96 6.26
C LEU A 65 16.51 1.89 5.30
N GLY A 66 16.45 0.63 5.71
CA GLY A 66 15.84 -0.44 4.93
C GLY A 66 14.35 -0.20 4.67
N MET A 67 13.62 0.22 5.70
CA MET A 67 12.19 0.58 5.59
C MET A 67 11.98 1.78 4.66
N LEU A 68 12.84 2.80 4.71
CA LEU A 68 12.76 3.96 3.81
C LEU A 68 12.99 3.56 2.36
N ALA A 69 14.03 2.77 2.09
CA ALA A 69 14.34 2.29 0.75
C ALA A 69 13.18 1.45 0.17
N LEU A 70 12.66 0.52 0.95
CA LEU A 70 11.52 -0.31 0.55
C LEU A 70 10.25 0.51 0.34
N GLY A 71 9.93 1.42 1.28
CA GLY A 71 8.77 2.30 1.19
C GLY A 71 8.83 3.19 -0.05
N ALA A 72 9.98 3.79 -0.34
CA ALA A 72 10.21 4.58 -1.55
C ALA A 72 10.02 3.75 -2.82
N LEU A 73 10.50 2.50 -2.84
CA LEU A 73 10.28 1.58 -3.96
C LEU A 73 8.79 1.31 -4.17
N PHE A 74 8.03 1.02 -3.11
CA PHE A 74 6.59 0.77 -3.20
C PHE A 74 5.82 1.98 -3.72
N VAL A 75 6.15 3.18 -3.21
CA VAL A 75 5.54 4.43 -3.68
C VAL A 75 5.88 4.68 -5.15
N ALA A 76 7.16 4.59 -5.53
CA ALA A 76 7.59 4.77 -6.92
C ALA A 76 6.88 3.77 -7.86
N TRP A 77 6.77 2.50 -7.46
CA TRP A 77 6.06 1.50 -8.25
C TRP A 77 4.55 1.77 -8.37
N ALA A 78 3.91 2.24 -7.30
CA ALA A 78 2.49 2.62 -7.32
C ALA A 78 2.20 3.88 -8.16
N LEU A 79 3.19 4.77 -8.31
CA LEU A 79 3.12 5.91 -9.23
C LEU A 79 3.33 5.47 -10.69
N LEU A 80 4.29 4.56 -10.94
CA LEU A 80 4.59 4.04 -12.28
C LEU A 80 3.48 3.14 -12.85
N ARG A 81 2.77 2.38 -12.01
CA ARG A 81 1.68 1.49 -12.43
C ARG A 81 0.36 1.79 -11.70
N PRO A 82 -0.42 2.79 -12.13
CA PRO A 82 -1.68 3.15 -11.48
C PRO A 82 -2.73 2.05 -11.67
N LEU A 83 -3.20 1.47 -10.56
CA LEU A 83 -4.18 0.37 -10.57
C LEU A 83 -5.53 0.80 -11.16
N GLY A 84 -5.91 2.07 -10.99
CA GLY A 84 -7.17 2.61 -11.50
C GLY A 84 -7.31 2.60 -13.01
N ARG A 85 -6.20 2.73 -13.74
CA ARG A 85 -6.24 2.60 -15.20
C ARG A 85 -6.56 1.16 -15.61
N GLN A 86 -5.98 0.18 -14.93
CA GLN A 86 -6.19 -1.24 -15.23
C GLN A 86 -7.63 -1.66 -14.94
N LEU A 87 -8.21 -1.25 -13.81
CA LEU A 87 -9.59 -1.56 -13.48
C LEU A 87 -10.59 -0.95 -14.47
N GLN A 88 -10.39 0.31 -14.87
CA GLN A 88 -11.27 0.92 -15.88
C GLN A 88 -11.14 0.26 -17.25
N GLU A 89 -9.94 -0.15 -17.66
CA GLU A 89 -9.73 -0.90 -18.89
C GLU A 89 -10.44 -2.26 -18.85
N GLU A 90 -10.35 -2.98 -17.73
CA GLU A 90 -11.03 -4.27 -17.55
C GLU A 90 -12.55 -4.13 -17.49
N GLU A 91 -13.09 -3.11 -16.81
CA GLU A 91 -14.52 -2.79 -16.83
C GLU A 91 -15.01 -2.44 -18.25
N ARG A 92 -14.24 -1.63 -18.98
CA ARG A 92 -14.56 -1.25 -20.36
C ARG A 92 -14.58 -2.47 -21.27
N LYS A 93 -13.59 -3.37 -21.15
CA LYS A 93 -13.54 -4.64 -21.88
C LYS A 93 -14.73 -5.54 -21.53
N ARG A 94 -15.06 -5.70 -20.24
CA ARG A 94 -16.23 -6.49 -19.80
C ARG A 94 -17.55 -5.95 -20.36
N ARG A 95 -17.74 -4.62 -20.35
CA ARG A 95 -18.92 -3.98 -20.94
C ARG A 95 -19.00 -4.19 -22.45
N ALA A 96 -17.87 -4.11 -23.15
CA ALA A 96 -17.81 -4.38 -24.59
C ALA A 96 -18.08 -5.85 -24.94
N ALA A 97 -17.68 -6.79 -24.09
CA ALA A 97 -17.87 -8.23 -24.30
C ALA A 97 -19.26 -8.74 -23.88
N GLY A 98 -19.93 -8.09 -22.93
CA GLY A 98 -21.29 -8.46 -22.49
C GLY A 98 -22.42 -7.77 -23.23
N GLY A 99 -22.11 -6.78 -24.08
CA GLY A 99 -23.06 -6.06 -24.92
C GLY A 99 -23.12 -6.53 -26.39
N ALA A 100 -22.34 -7.55 -26.75
CA ALA A 100 -22.32 -8.21 -28.06
C ALA A 100 -22.97 -9.60 -27.96
#